data_AF-A0A1G2Z2F0-F1
#
_entry.id   AF-A0A1G2Z2F0-F1
#
_cell.length_a   1.000
_cell.length_b   1.000
_cell.length_c   1.000
_cell.angle_alpha   90.00
_cell.angle_beta   90.00
_cell.angle_gamma   90.00
#
_symmetry.space_group_name_H-M   'P 1'
#
loop_
_entity.id
_entity.type
_entity.pdbx_description
1 polymer ?
#
loop_
_entity_poly.entity_id
_entity_poly.type
_entity_poly.pdbx_seq_one_letter_code
_entity_poly.pdbx_strand_id
1 'polypeptide(L)' 'MPVEHIHFVGNAAASGAQMLLLNYECREWAARLALKIHYVEIAHEKDFTDVFADAMSLKP' A
#
# COMPACT_ATOMS: atom_id res chain seq x y z
N MET A 1 9.19 13.65 5.71
CA MET A 1 9.30 12.65 6.79
C MET A 1 10.77 12.42 7.09
N PRO A 2 11.13 12.11 8.34
CA PRO A 2 12.48 11.65 8.67
C PRO A 2 12.80 10.33 7.95
N VAL A 3 14.04 10.17 7.46
CA VAL A 3 14.46 9.01 6.64
C VAL A 3 14.43 7.73 7.48
N GLU A 4 14.66 7.84 8.79
CA GLU A 4 14.59 6.76 9.76
C GLU A 4 13.23 6.06 9.82
N HIS A 5 12.16 6.67 9.29
CA HIS A 5 10.83 6.04 9.19
C HIS A 5 10.62 5.24 7.88
N ILE A 6 11.62 5.18 7.00
CA ILE A 6 11.53 4.51 5.69
C ILE A 6 12.32 3.20 5.75
N HIS A 7 11.64 2.08 5.53
CA HIS A 7 12.25 0.75 5.54
C HIS A 7 11.99 0.02 4.23
N PHE A 8 13.04 -0.53 3.63
CA PHE A 8 12.93 -1.40 2.47
C PHE A 8 12.53 -2.82 2.91
N VAL A 9 11.40 -3.31 2.40
CA VAL A 9 10.83 -4.61 2.79
C VAL A 9 10.89 -5.67 1.67
N GLY A 10 11.45 -5.34 0.51
CA GLY A 10 11.47 -6.23 -0.65
C GLY A 10 10.07 -6.59 -1.17
N ASN A 11 9.89 -7.83 -1.64
CA ASN A 11 8.60 -8.29 -2.15
C ASN A 11 7.66 -8.72 -0.99
N ALA A 12 6.95 -7.74 -0.45
CA ALA A 12 5.99 -7.95 0.63
C ALA A 12 4.83 -8.88 0.23
N ALA A 13 4.41 -8.88 -1.04
CA ALA A 13 3.32 -9.75 -1.50
C ALA A 13 3.72 -11.24 -1.44
N ALA A 14 4.90 -11.58 -1.97
CA ALA A 14 5.40 -12.96 -1.92
C ALA A 14 5.66 -13.42 -0.49
N SER A 15 6.31 -12.56 0.31
CA SER A 15 6.61 -12.86 1.72
C SER A 15 5.32 -13.04 2.53
N GLY A 16 4.32 -12.18 2.32
CA GLY A 16 3.01 -12.28 2.93
C GLY A 16 2.31 -13.60 2.55
N ALA A 17 2.32 -13.98 1.28
CA ALA A 17 1.72 -15.25 0.84
C ALA A 17 2.35 -16.47 1.54
N GLN A 18 3.67 -16.48 1.71
CA GLN A 18 4.37 -17.54 2.46
C GLN A 18 3.95 -17.58 3.94
N MET A 19 3.83 -16.41 4.58
CA MET A 19 3.35 -16.31 5.97
C MET A 19 1.92 -16.86 6.10
N LEU A 20 1.03 -16.50 5.16
CA LEU A 20 -0.34 -16.98 5.13
C LEU A 20 -0.41 -18.50 4.90
N LEU A 21 0.49 -19.07 4.09
CA LEU A 21 0.53 -20.51 3.84
C LEU A 21 0.91 -21.28 5.12
N LEU A 22 1.91 -20.80 5.84
CA LEU A 22 2.52 -21.50 6.98
C LEU A 22 1.81 -21.27 8.31
N ASN A 23 1.08 -20.15 8.48
CA ASN A 23 0.47 -19.78 9.77
C ASN A 23 -1.01 -19.42 9.63
N TYR A 24 -1.86 -20.18 10.33
CA TYR A 24 -3.31 -19.96 10.36
C TYR A 24 -3.70 -18.62 11.01
N GLU A 25 -3.03 -18.21 12.08
CA GLU A 25 -3.29 -16.93 12.75
C GLU A 25 -3.00 -15.74 11.83
N CYS A 26 -1.96 -15.85 10.99
CA CYS A 26 -1.66 -14.85 9.97
C CYS A 26 -2.79 -14.74 8.93
N ARG A 27 -3.41 -15.86 8.53
CA ARG A 27 -4.59 -15.85 7.65
C ARG A 27 -5.76 -15.12 8.26
N GLU A 28 -6.09 -15.48 9.50
CA GLU A 28 -7.18 -14.85 10.24
C GLU A 28 -6.95 -13.35 10.45
N TRP A 29 -5.70 -12.96 10.76
CA TRP A 29 -5.32 -11.56 10.89
C TRP A 29 -5.44 -10.81 9.56
N ALA A 30 -4.93 -11.37 8.46
CA ALA A 30 -5.02 -10.74 7.15
C ALA A 30 -6.47 -10.58 6.67
N ALA A 31 -7.34 -11.57 6.94
CA ALA A 31 -8.77 -11.46 6.66
C ALA A 31 -9.43 -10.31 7.43
N ARG A 32 -9.14 -10.18 8.74
CA ARG A 32 -9.64 -9.04 9.54
C ARG A 32 -9.07 -7.70 9.10
N LEU A 33 -7.81 -7.67 8.65
CA LEU A 33 -7.19 -6.45 8.13
C LEU A 33 -7.87 -6.00 6.84
N ALA A 34 -8.14 -6.92 5.92
CA ALA A 34 -8.79 -6.62 4.66
C ALA A 34 -10.14 -5.91 4.84
N LEU A 35 -10.92 -6.29 5.85
CA LEU A 35 -12.19 -5.65 6.20
C LEU A 35 -12.06 -4.21 6.69
N LYS A 36 -10.87 -3.78 7.10
CA LYS A 36 -10.59 -2.41 7.57
C LYS A 36 -10.03 -1.51 6.47
N ILE A 37 -9.68 -2.08 5.31
CA ILE A 37 -9.13 -1.32 4.19
C ILE A 37 -10.27 -0.59 3.49
N HIS A 38 -10.11 0.71 3.30
CA HIS A 38 -11.04 1.54 2.55
C HIS A 38 -10.46 1.78 1.16
N TYR A 39 -11.23 1.41 0.13
CA TYR A 39 -10.87 1.69 -1.25
C TYR A 39 -11.16 3.17 -1.57
N VAL A 40 -10.20 3.83 -2.23
CA VAL A 40 -10.34 5.20 -2.71
C VAL A 40 -10.24 5.17 -4.24
N GLU A 41 -11.32 5.55 -4.92
CA GLU A 41 -11.39 5.62 -6.39
C GLU A 41 -10.83 6.95 -6.89
N ILE A 42 -9.54 6.95 -7.18
CA ILE A 42 -8.79 8.15 -7.59
C ILE A 42 -9.26 8.72 -8.92
N ALA A 43 -9.96 7.97 -9.78
CA ALA A 43 -10.47 8.49 -11.05
C ALA A 43 -11.59 9.54 -10.86
N HIS A 44 -12.31 9.50 -9.73
CA HIS A 44 -13.35 10.48 -9.38
C HIS A 44 -12.89 11.49 -8.32
N GLU A 45 -11.66 11.37 -7.83
CA GLU A 45 -11.09 12.34 -6.89
C GLU A 45 -10.75 13.63 -7.64
N LYS A 46 -11.49 14.70 -7.31
CA LYS A 46 -11.50 15.97 -8.04
C LYS A 46 -10.12 16.57 -8.28
N ASP A 47 -9.20 16.40 -7.32
CA ASP A 47 -7.88 17.02 -7.34
C ASP A 47 -6.77 16.04 -7.80
N PHE A 48 -7.10 14.78 -8.03
CA PHE A 48 -6.09 13.76 -8.33
C PHE A 48 -5.37 14.03 -9.65
N THR A 49 -6.10 14.46 -10.68
CA THR A 49 -5.51 14.75 -12.00
C THR A 49 -4.47 15.87 -11.94
N ASP A 50 -4.77 16.94 -11.20
CA ASP A 50 -3.86 18.08 -11.06
C ASP A 50 -2.59 17.68 -10.27
N VAL A 51 -2.77 17.00 -9.13
CA VAL A 51 -1.65 16.50 -8.31
C VAL A 51 -0.77 15.52 -9.10
N PHE A 52 -1.39 14.64 -9.90
CA PHE A 52 -0.66 13.70 -10.75
C PHE A 52 0.16 14.43 -11.83
N ALA A 53 -0.42 15.42 -12.51
CA ALA A 53 0.28 16.22 -13.51
C ALA A 53 1.47 16.99 -12.92
N ASP A 54 1.30 17.57 -11.74
CA ASP A 54 2.37 18.23 -11.00
C ASP A 54 3.49 17.26 -10.62
N ALA A 55 3.16 16.05 -10.18
CA ALA A 55 4.14 15.02 -9.81
C ALA A 55 4.90 14.45 -11.02
N MET A 56 4.30 14.44 -12.22
CA MET A 56 4.96 14.04 -13.46
C MET A 56 5.94 15.10 -13.99
N SER A 57 5.75 16.36 -13.62
CA SER A 57 6.66 17.42 -14.00
C SER A 57 7.99 17.17 -13.29
N LEU A 58 8.96 16.59 -14.02
CA LEU A 58 10.36 16.48 -13.61
C LEU A 58 10.93 17.89 -13.47
N LYS A 59 10.59 18.56 -12.38
CA LYS A 59 11.19 19.84 -11.99
C LYS A 59 12.62 19.52 -11.53
N PRO A 60 13.64 20.24 -12.03
CA PRO A 60 15.03 20.02 -11.64
C PRO A 60 15.27 20.28 -10.15
#